data_AF-A0A2H9LJZ5-F1
#
_entry.id   AF-A0A2H9LJZ5-F1
#
_cell.length_a   1.000
_cell.length_b   1.000
_cell.length_c   1.000
_cell.angle_alpha   90.00
_cell.angle_beta   90.00
_cell.angle_gamma   90.00
#
_symmetry.space_group_name_H-M   'P 1'
#
loop_
_entity.id
_entity.type
_entity.pdbx_description
1 polymer ?
#
loop_
_entity_poly.entity_id
_entity_poly.type
_entity_poly.pdbx_seq_one_letter_code
_entity_poly.pdbx_strand_id
1 'polypeptide(L)' 'MLRHPELKRIPSLEDENVKTINTPKYIVRGLHGEHIAIRNIGTTHYGPKHLVVPYDENGEVRTAFITSDG' A
#
# COMPACT_ATOMS: atom_id res chain seq x y z
N MET A 1 -1.52 -5.65 16.32
CA MET A 1 -1.16 -4.60 15.34
C MET A 1 -2.18 -3.48 15.39
N LEU A 2 -1.77 -2.26 15.75
CA LEU A 2 -2.64 -1.08 15.72
C LEU A 2 -2.78 -0.62 14.26
N ARG A 3 -3.97 -0.77 13.66
CA ARG A 3 -4.25 -0.31 12.29
C ARG A 3 -4.45 1.21 12.28
N HIS A 4 -3.83 1.90 11.31
CA HIS A 4 -4.06 3.33 11.06
C HIS A 4 -5.57 3.58 10.81
N PRO A 5 -6.17 4.67 11.33
CA PRO A 5 -7.61 4.92 11.22
C PRO A 5 -8.14 4.93 9.77
N GLU A 6 -7.31 5.37 8.82
CA GLU A 6 -7.70 5.38 7.40
C GLU A 6 -7.76 3.97 6.79
N LEU A 7 -6.92 3.03 7.24
CA LEU A 7 -6.95 1.64 6.77
C LEU A 7 -8.19 0.91 7.25
N LYS A 8 -8.76 1.30 8.41
CA LYS A 8 -10.02 0.75 8.90
C LYS A 8 -11.21 1.12 8.02
N ARG A 9 -11.08 2.17 7.19
CA ARG A 9 -12.14 2.65 6.29
C ARG A 9 -12.12 1.95 4.93
N ILE A 10 -11.09 1.15 4.62
CA ILE A 10 -11.03 0.35 3.40
C ILE A 10 -11.75 -0.99 3.67
N PRO A 11 -12.94 -1.24 3.09
CA PRO A 11 -13.52 -2.57 3.09
C PRO A 11 -12.58 -3.52 2.32
N SER A 12 -12.33 -4.70 2.88
CA SER A 12 -11.45 -5.72 2.29
C SER A 12 -10.01 -5.25 2.02
N LEU A 13 -9.33 -4.73 3.04
CA LEU A 13 -7.92 -4.32 2.95
C LEU A 13 -7.00 -5.42 2.40
N GLU A 14 -7.28 -6.69 2.69
CA GLU A 14 -6.51 -7.83 2.17
C GLU A 14 -6.59 -7.91 0.64
N ASP A 15 -7.78 -7.79 0.05
CA ASP A 15 -7.96 -7.74 -1.40
C ASP A 15 -7.23 -6.54 -2.02
N GLU A 16 -7.31 -5.38 -1.38
CA GLU A 16 -6.63 -4.17 -1.88
C GLU A 16 -5.11 -4.28 -1.79
N ASN A 17 -4.57 -4.99 -0.79
CA ASN A 17 -3.15 -5.30 -0.68
C ASN A 17 -2.72 -6.24 -1.82
N VAL A 18 -3.46 -7.33 -2.04
CA VAL A 18 -3.20 -8.29 -3.12
C VAL A 18 -3.23 -7.60 -4.49
N LYS A 19 -4.24 -6.75 -4.75
CA LYS A 19 -4.30 -5.95 -5.99
C LYS A 19 -3.10 -5.03 -6.14
N THR A 20 -2.64 -4.42 -5.04
CA THR A 20 -1.48 -3.51 -5.07
C THR A 20 -0.19 -4.24 -5.41
N ILE A 21 0.00 -5.45 -4.88
CA ILE A 21 1.16 -6.29 -5.19
C ILE A 21 1.11 -6.82 -6.63
N ASN A 22 -0.06 -7.25 -7.10
CA ASN A 22 -0.21 -7.84 -8.43
C ASN A 22 -0.23 -6.81 -9.56
N THR A 23 -0.73 -5.60 -9.30
CA THR A 23 -0.86 -4.52 -10.29
C THR A 23 -0.34 -3.17 -9.77
N PRO A 24 0.94 -3.10 -9.36
CA PRO A 24 1.51 -1.87 -8.84
C PRO A 24 1.67 -0.85 -9.96
N LYS A 25 1.48 0.43 -9.60
CA LYS A 25 1.89 1.54 -10.46
C LYS A 25 3.41 1.74 -10.37
N TYR A 26 3.97 1.54 -9.18
CA TYR A 26 5.39 1.60 -8.90
C TYR A 26 5.80 0.48 -7.96
N ILE A 27 7.01 -0.04 -8.15
CA ILE A 27 7.68 -0.94 -7.22
C ILE A 27 8.98 -0.27 -6.80
N VAL A 28 9.19 -0.15 -5.48
CA VAL A 28 10.44 0.32 -4.89
C VAL A 28 11.08 -0.84 -4.14
N ARG A 29 12.41 -0.99 -4.25
CA ARG A 29 13.16 -1.95 -3.43
C ARG A 29 13.59 -1.28 -2.12
N GLY A 30 13.24 -1.91 -0.99
CA GLY A 30 13.72 -1.55 0.33
C GLY A 30 15.20 -1.93 0.51
N LEU A 31 15.81 -1.36 1.54
CA LEU A 31 17.24 -1.56 1.86
C LEU A 31 17.58 -3.01 2.22
N HIS A 32 16.61 -3.78 2.72
CA HIS A 32 16.80 -5.15 3.20
C HIS A 32 16.17 -6.22 2.29
N GLY A 33 15.97 -5.91 1.00
CA GLY A 33 15.40 -6.85 0.02
C GLY A 33 13.87 -6.89 -0.01
N GLU A 34 13.21 -6.07 0.80
CA GLU A 34 11.75 -5.91 0.78
C GLU A 34 11.30 -5.24 -0.53
N HIS A 35 10.12 -5.61 -1.03
CA HIS A 35 9.48 -4.92 -2.13
C HIS A 35 8.37 -4.02 -1.59
N ILE A 36 8.27 -2.81 -2.14
CA ILE A 36 7.23 -1.85 -1.76
C ILE A 36 6.39 -1.59 -2.99
N ALA A 37 5.21 -2.19 -3.04
CA ALA A 37 4.23 -1.95 -4.09
C ALA A 37 3.43 -0.69 -3.79
N ILE A 38 3.27 0.16 -4.78
CA ILE A 38 2.51 1.41 -4.68
C ILE A 38 1.43 1.44 -5.75
N ARG A 39 0.18 1.64 -5.35
CA ARG A 39 -0.96 1.77 -6.27
C ARG A 39 -1.78 3.02 -5.93
N ASN A 40 -2.26 3.71 -6.95
CA ASN A 40 -3.19 4.83 -6.77
C ASN A 40 -4.58 4.26 -6.43
N ILE A 41 -5.18 4.75 -5.35
CA ILE A 41 -6.52 4.33 -4.87
C ILE A 41 -7.56 5.46 -4.97
N GLY A 42 -7.19 6.61 -5.52
CA GLY A 42 -8.08 7.75 -5.74
C GLY A 42 -7.35 9.08 -5.71
N THR A 43 -8.12 10.16 -5.76
CA THR A 43 -7.63 11.53 -5.68
C THR A 43 -8.39 12.28 -4.61
N THR A 44 -7.71 13.13 -3.86
CA THR A 44 -8.31 14.03 -2.86
C THR A 44 -7.95 15.47 -3.16
N HIS A 45 -8.50 16.41 -2.38
CA HIS A 45 -8.14 17.83 -2.49
C HIS A 45 -6.64 18.11 -2.27
N TYR A 46 -5.93 17.20 -1.61
CA TYR A 46 -4.48 17.27 -1.36
C TYR A 46 -3.66 16.53 -2.43
N GLY A 47 -4.30 16.02 -3.48
CA GLY A 47 -3.63 15.27 -4.55
C GLY A 47 -3.95 13.77 -4.53
N PRO A 48 -3.21 12.98 -5.34
CA PRO A 48 -3.39 11.53 -5.44
C PRO A 48 -3.24 10.83 -4.09
N LYS A 49 -4.09 9.84 -3.81
CA LYS A 49 -3.93 8.93 -2.69
C LYS A 49 -3.33 7.62 -3.16
N HIS A 50 -2.32 7.17 -2.43
CA HIS A 50 -1.56 5.97 -2.72
C HIS A 50 -1.73 4.97 -1.60
N LEU A 51 -2.02 3.72 -1.95
CA LEU A 51 -1.86 2.58 -1.08
C LEU A 51 -0.44 2.04 -1.27
N VAL A 52 0.29 1.98 -0.17
CA VAL A 52 1.68 1.52 -0.11
C VAL A 52 1.72 0.23 0.69
N VAL A 53 2.25 -0.82 0.09
CA VAL A 53 2.26 -2.18 0.64
C VAL A 53 3.69 -2.73 0.56
N PRO A 54 4.46 -2.64 1.66
CA PRO A 54 5.69 -3.40 1.82
C PRO A 54 5.42 -4.89 2.01
N TYR A 55 6.12 -5.72 1.24
CA TYR A 55 6.05 -7.18 1.30
C TYR A 55 7.44 -7.81 1.11
N ASP A 56 7.63 -9.02 1.62
CA ASP A 56 8.88 -9.77 1.47
C ASP A 56 8.93 -10.59 0.17
N GLU A 57 10.00 -11.34 -0.06
CA GLU A 57 10.14 -12.20 -1.26
C GLU A 57 9.09 -13.31 -1.34
N ASN A 58 8.47 -13.70 -0.21
CA ASN A 58 7.43 -14.72 -0.17
C ASN A 58 6.03 -14.13 -0.39
N GLY A 59 5.91 -12.80 -0.54
CA GLY A 59 4.63 -12.12 -0.67
C GLY A 59 3.96 -11.79 0.66
N GLU A 60 4.64 -11.96 1.80
CA GLU A 60 4.08 -11.68 3.12
C GLU A 60 4.00 -10.16 3.35
N VAL A 61 2.79 -9.65 3.55
CA VAL A 61 2.54 -8.23 3.80
C VAL A 61 2.81 -7.92 5.26
N ARG A 62 3.91 -7.21 5.52
CA ARG A 62 4.26 -6.75 6.87
C ARG A 62 3.35 -5.62 7.34
N THR A 63 3.00 -4.71 6.44
CA THR A 63 2.16 -3.56 6.75
C THR A 63 1.54 -3.00 5.49
N ALA A 64 0.54 -2.14 5.64
CA ALA A 64 0.03 -1.32 4.56
C ALA A 64 -0.29 0.06 5.13
N PHE A 65 -0.12 1.11 4.34
CA PHE A 65 -0.51 2.46 4.74
C PHE A 65 -0.91 3.29 3.53
N ILE A 66 -1.66 4.35 3.80
CA ILE A 66 -2.12 5.28 2.78
C ILE A 66 -1.31 6.56 2.94
N THR A 67 -0.89 7.13 1.82
CA THR A 67 -0.25 8.44 1.77
C THR A 67 -0.89 9.29 0.68
N SER A 68 -0.85 10.60 0.86
CA SER A 68 -1.24 11.61 -0.13
C SER A 68 -0.06 12.52 -0.40
N ASP A 69 -0.08 13.15 -1.56
CA ASP A 69 0.99 14.07 -2.02
C ASP A 69 1.02 15.43 -1.28
N GLY A 70 0.35 15.53 -0.12
CA GLY A 70 0.16 16.78 0.64
C GLY A 70 -0.02 16.57 2.13
#